data_AF-A0A7S6S025-F1
#
_entry.id   AF-A0A7S6S025-F1
#
_cell.length_a   1.000
_cell.length_b   1.000
_cell.length_c   1.000
_cell.angle_alpha   90.00
_cell.angle_beta   90.00
_cell.angle_gamma   90.00
#
_symmetry.space_group_name_H-M   'P 1'
#
loop_
_entity.id
_entity.type
_entity.pdbx_description
1 polymer ?
#
loop_
_entity_poly.entity_id
_entity_poly.type
_entity_poly.pdbx_seq_one_letter_code
_entity_poly.pdbx_strand_id
1 'polypeptide(L)'
;MSGCVSLAQILPLLLALGAVASIAPGASGQGAPPATADAAAASAGPAGDAIAASGDRPARLAPLAERQTAIRERVERFEARMQQLAALLAESEPQQAERLRDALERTRSQRVTTRLEQLAAALREARFSEAERDQAAVIRDLESILEVLANPANRMEERRRERERLEARRRAVRQIFDEQNEHRLSAQLGREALQQAEQLAALAERLSELVARQEELRRQVGDPRELAARQADLQQRTAEAAAAMAAAAQAQEDDGARSAVASAEQDVRAAAEAMQRAAEKYQAGRPVAEVQAEQRPAEADLHRAVRRLEEQQRRLRESADPRRAAESQRGTQRRAQDLHREMAPPEERPEPGAAPLGRAGESMQRAADRMGEGREQDAEGAQQEALSELQQSLDELEEALRQVRQEEQEETLSAIESRLRGVLAREESVQEALKALGPAGARQWTRAEELRLADAGVTHGKAVGEAEAVLRILTEEGTTVIIPELIDDALADMREAAVLIAKPETGAPVQALLDDVIALLKEMLGAIERKRDENQAQPPDDGQQQASGEQAAQPLLPRSAELRMLRLSQVRLRDRTTALTETETPAAVAEFGRLSERQRALAELTRRMHERAE
;
A
#
# COMPACT_ATOMS: atom_id res chain seq x y z
N MET A 1 -0.70 -0.80 -47.29
CA MET A 1 -1.68 0.14 -47.87
C MET A 1 -2.34 0.86 -46.72
N SER A 2 -1.83 2.07 -46.45
CA SER A 2 -2.20 2.91 -45.32
C SER A 2 -3.46 3.70 -45.65
N GLY A 3 -4.44 3.67 -44.76
CA GLY A 3 -5.59 4.57 -44.76
C GLY A 3 -5.54 5.48 -43.54
N CYS A 4 -4.75 6.55 -43.61
CA CYS A 4 -4.78 7.63 -42.61
C CYS A 4 -6.08 8.42 -42.79
N VAL A 5 -7.02 8.27 -41.87
CA VAL A 5 -8.17 9.18 -41.77
C VAL A 5 -7.74 10.37 -40.91
N SER A 6 -7.69 11.55 -41.52
CA SER A 6 -7.24 12.80 -40.93
C SER A 6 -8.24 13.33 -39.90
N LEU A 7 -7.72 13.79 -38.75
CA LEU A 7 -8.45 14.44 -37.64
C LEU A 7 -9.25 15.70 -38.06
N ALA A 8 -9.08 16.19 -39.28
CA ALA A 8 -9.79 17.35 -39.82
C ALA A 8 -11.29 17.11 -40.12
N GLN A 9 -11.78 15.86 -40.09
CA GLN A 9 -13.19 15.55 -40.41
C GLN A 9 -14.16 15.54 -39.21
N ILE A 10 -13.69 15.69 -37.97
CA ILE A 10 -14.54 15.59 -36.76
C ILE A 10 -14.91 16.97 -36.18
N LEU A 11 -14.29 18.05 -36.66
CA LEU A 11 -14.43 19.39 -36.08
C LEU A 11 -15.80 20.11 -36.24
N PRO A 12 -16.71 19.82 -37.20
CA PRO A 12 -17.93 20.62 -37.33
C PRO A 12 -19.09 20.19 -36.42
N LEU A 13 -18.98 19.08 -35.65
CA LEU A 13 -20.11 18.56 -34.87
C LEU A 13 -20.22 19.14 -33.45
N LEU A 14 -19.20 19.86 -32.96
CA LEU A 14 -19.14 20.41 -31.60
C LEU A 14 -19.66 21.86 -31.48
N LEU A 15 -19.94 22.54 -32.59
CA LEU A 15 -20.33 23.96 -32.61
C LEU A 15 -21.85 24.22 -32.55
N ALA A 16 -22.71 23.20 -32.48
CA ALA A 16 -24.16 23.37 -32.60
C ALA A 16 -24.96 23.38 -31.28
N LEU A 17 -24.32 23.44 -30.09
CA LEU A 17 -25.03 23.41 -28.80
C LEU A 17 -25.10 24.75 -28.04
N GLY A 18 -24.63 25.85 -28.61
CA GLY A 18 -24.55 27.16 -27.95
C GLY A 18 -25.38 28.26 -28.60
N ALA A 19 -26.70 28.11 -28.73
CA ALA A 19 -27.58 29.25 -29.03
C ALA A 19 -29.05 28.92 -28.71
N VAL A 20 -29.64 29.61 -27.72
CA VAL A 20 -30.86 30.44 -27.87
C VAL A 20 -31.13 31.19 -26.56
N ALA A 21 -31.45 32.48 -26.74
CA ALA A 21 -31.47 33.55 -25.76
C ALA A 21 -32.73 33.62 -24.87
N SER A 22 -32.51 34.34 -23.76
CA SER A 22 -33.45 34.97 -22.83
C SER A 22 -34.50 35.86 -23.50
N ILE A 23 -35.75 35.81 -23.00
CA ILE A 23 -36.76 36.88 -23.15
C ILE A 23 -37.46 37.06 -21.79
N ALA A 24 -37.29 38.23 -21.18
CA ALA A 24 -38.04 38.72 -20.04
C ALA A 24 -39.24 39.58 -20.52
N PRO A 25 -40.29 39.76 -19.70
CA PRO A 25 -41.17 40.92 -19.83
C PRO A 25 -41.11 41.82 -18.59
N GLY A 26 -41.03 43.13 -18.84
CA GLY A 26 -41.14 44.19 -17.84
C GLY A 26 -42.60 44.53 -17.50
N ALA A 27 -42.82 45.00 -16.27
CA ALA A 27 -44.07 45.60 -15.82
C ALA A 27 -43.78 46.85 -14.97
N SER A 28 -44.39 47.97 -15.34
CA SER A 28 -44.66 49.16 -14.51
C SER A 28 -46.19 49.21 -14.37
N GLY A 29 -46.87 49.56 -13.28
CA GLY A 29 -46.53 50.03 -11.94
C GLY A 29 -47.85 50.39 -11.20
N GLN A 30 -47.72 50.69 -9.90
CA GLN A 30 -48.64 51.40 -8.98
C GLN A 30 -49.80 50.66 -8.28
N GLY A 31 -49.76 50.77 -6.93
CA GLY A 31 -50.95 50.82 -6.05
C GLY A 31 -50.96 49.80 -4.90
N ALA A 32 -50.46 50.18 -3.72
CA ALA A 32 -50.45 49.40 -2.47
C ALA A 32 -51.81 49.45 -1.69
N PRO A 33 -51.92 48.98 -0.43
CA PRO A 33 -52.22 47.60 0.04
C PRO A 33 -53.39 47.65 1.09
N PRO A 34 -53.45 46.91 2.23
CA PRO A 34 -53.00 45.57 2.63
C PRO A 34 -54.12 44.72 3.30
N ALA A 35 -53.94 43.41 3.50
CA ALA A 35 -54.49 42.70 4.67
C ALA A 35 -53.87 41.30 4.86
N THR A 36 -53.84 40.91 6.13
CA THR A 36 -53.05 39.88 6.83
C THR A 36 -53.68 38.48 6.88
N ALA A 37 -52.81 37.52 7.20
CA ALA A 37 -52.99 36.41 8.15
C ALA A 37 -53.72 35.11 7.72
N ASP A 38 -52.93 34.02 7.84
CA ASP A 38 -53.16 32.75 8.55
C ASP A 38 -54.43 31.90 8.36
N ALA A 39 -54.18 30.59 8.26
CA ALA A 39 -54.85 29.48 8.97
C ALA A 39 -55.19 28.23 8.11
N ALA A 40 -54.48 27.15 8.42
CA ALA A 40 -54.95 25.81 8.80
C ALA A 40 -56.17 25.14 8.11
N ALA A 41 -55.88 23.95 7.55
CA ALA A 41 -56.55 22.64 7.69
C ALA A 41 -58.09 22.52 7.70
N ALA A 42 -58.65 21.72 6.77
CA ALA A 42 -59.34 20.43 7.03
C ALA A 42 -60.26 19.95 5.88
N SER A 43 -60.09 18.67 5.51
CA SER A 43 -61.07 17.61 5.14
C SER A 43 -62.25 17.81 4.15
N ALA A 44 -62.44 16.72 3.36
CA ALA A 44 -63.67 16.19 2.73
C ALA A 44 -64.01 16.65 1.30
N GLY A 45 -63.98 15.70 0.34
CA GLY A 45 -64.53 15.84 -1.02
C GLY A 45 -66.02 15.51 -1.09
N PRO A 46 -66.59 15.11 -2.25
CA PRO A 46 -66.24 15.40 -3.64
C PRO A 46 -67.42 16.08 -4.39
N ALA A 47 -67.15 17.11 -5.18
CA ALA A 47 -68.02 17.61 -6.24
C ALA A 47 -67.08 18.31 -7.23
N GLY A 48 -66.89 17.83 -8.45
CA GLY A 48 -67.98 17.73 -9.40
C GLY A 48 -68.21 19.08 -10.07
N ASP A 49 -67.16 19.68 -10.63
CA ASP A 49 -67.31 20.69 -11.67
C ASP A 49 -66.35 20.41 -12.83
N ALA A 50 -66.97 20.11 -13.96
CA ALA A 50 -66.36 19.80 -15.22
C ALA A 50 -65.61 21.03 -15.74
N ILE A 51 -64.28 21.04 -15.63
CA ILE A 51 -63.47 21.82 -16.55
C ILE A 51 -63.39 21.01 -17.84
N ALA A 52 -64.21 21.45 -18.79
CA ALA A 52 -64.21 21.08 -20.18
C ALA A 52 -62.78 20.81 -20.70
N ALA A 53 -62.66 19.69 -21.40
CA ALA A 53 -61.51 19.31 -22.20
C ALA A 53 -61.05 20.48 -23.07
N SER A 54 -59.92 21.09 -22.72
CA SER A 54 -59.16 21.92 -23.64
C SER A 54 -58.42 20.99 -24.61
N GLY A 55 -58.91 20.94 -25.85
CA GLY A 55 -58.33 20.22 -26.99
C GLY A 55 -56.95 20.73 -27.45
N ASP A 56 -56.18 21.36 -26.56
CA ASP A 56 -54.85 21.95 -26.80
C ASP A 56 -53.75 21.33 -25.89
N ARG A 57 -54.13 20.44 -24.95
CA ARG A 57 -53.16 19.69 -24.13
C ARG A 57 -52.24 18.73 -24.91
N PRO A 58 -52.72 17.88 -25.84
CA PRO A 58 -51.83 17.00 -26.59
C PRO A 58 -50.85 17.78 -27.49
N ALA A 59 -51.25 18.95 -28.01
CA ALA A 59 -50.40 19.82 -28.82
C ALA A 59 -49.23 20.45 -28.04
N ARG A 60 -49.41 20.75 -26.75
CA ARG A 60 -48.35 21.27 -25.86
C ARG A 60 -47.42 20.20 -25.31
N LEU A 61 -47.83 18.93 -25.31
CA LEU A 61 -47.07 17.79 -24.77
C LEU A 61 -46.26 17.04 -25.84
N ALA A 62 -46.67 17.11 -27.11
CA ALA A 62 -45.89 16.63 -28.25
C ALA A 62 -44.41 17.08 -28.21
N PRO A 63 -44.07 18.37 -28.00
CA PRO A 63 -42.67 18.80 -27.96
C PRO A 63 -41.89 18.25 -26.75
N LEU A 64 -42.55 17.89 -25.64
CA LEU A 64 -41.88 17.28 -24.47
C LEU A 64 -41.59 15.80 -24.71
N ALA A 65 -42.55 15.05 -25.25
CA ALA A 65 -42.35 13.65 -25.62
C ALA A 65 -41.29 13.51 -26.75
N GLU A 66 -41.28 14.43 -27.70
CA GLU A 66 -40.25 14.54 -28.74
C GLU A 66 -38.86 14.82 -28.13
N ARG A 67 -38.76 15.73 -27.16
CA ARG A 67 -37.51 15.97 -26.42
C ARG A 67 -37.03 14.73 -25.67
N GLN A 68 -37.91 13.98 -25.01
CA GLN A 68 -37.54 12.73 -24.34
C GLN A 68 -37.06 11.67 -25.34
N THR A 69 -37.68 11.59 -26.52
CA THR A 69 -37.24 10.72 -27.61
C THR A 69 -35.84 11.12 -28.11
N ALA A 70 -35.58 12.42 -28.26
CA ALA A 70 -34.27 12.94 -28.63
C ALA A 70 -33.20 12.69 -27.54
N ILE A 71 -33.57 12.73 -26.26
CA ILE A 71 -32.67 12.37 -25.15
C ILE A 71 -32.32 10.88 -25.20
N ARG A 72 -33.30 9.99 -25.44
CA ARG A 72 -33.05 8.55 -25.65
C ARG A 72 -32.05 8.31 -26.77
N GLU A 73 -32.25 8.92 -27.94
CA GLU A 73 -31.33 8.79 -29.08
C GLU A 73 -29.93 9.35 -28.79
N ARG A 74 -29.80 10.31 -27.86
CA ARG A 74 -28.49 10.78 -27.39
C ARG A 74 -27.84 9.77 -26.45
N VAL A 75 -28.60 9.13 -25.57
CA VAL A 75 -28.11 8.07 -24.67
C VAL A 75 -27.67 6.85 -25.48
N GLU A 76 -28.42 6.43 -26.49
CA GLU A 76 -28.02 5.32 -27.38
C GLU A 76 -26.72 5.63 -28.15
N ARG A 77 -26.59 6.86 -28.67
CA ARG A 77 -25.34 7.31 -29.30
C ARG A 77 -24.19 7.38 -28.30
N PHE A 78 -24.48 7.75 -27.06
CA PHE A 78 -23.49 7.78 -25.99
C PHE A 78 -23.02 6.36 -25.64
N GLU A 79 -23.93 5.40 -25.48
CA GLU A 79 -23.61 3.98 -25.27
C GLU A 79 -22.75 3.43 -26.42
N ALA A 80 -23.14 3.68 -27.67
CA ALA A 80 -22.39 3.22 -28.83
C ALA A 80 -20.96 3.80 -28.87
N ARG A 81 -20.81 5.08 -28.51
CA ARG A 81 -19.48 5.72 -28.40
C ARG A 81 -18.65 5.18 -27.26
N MET A 82 -19.25 4.95 -26.08
CA MET A 82 -18.56 4.32 -24.96
C MET A 82 -18.06 2.92 -25.33
N GLN A 83 -18.88 2.13 -26.03
CA GLN A 83 -18.50 0.80 -26.52
C GLN A 83 -17.34 0.87 -27.51
N GLN A 84 -17.40 1.81 -28.45
CA GLN A 84 -16.35 2.00 -29.46
C GLN A 84 -15.04 2.48 -28.82
N LEU A 85 -15.10 3.47 -27.93
CA LEU A 85 -13.94 3.96 -27.20
C LEU A 85 -13.35 2.87 -26.30
N ALA A 86 -14.17 2.07 -25.63
CA ALA A 86 -13.70 0.94 -24.84
C ALA A 86 -13.03 -0.16 -25.66
N ALA A 87 -13.36 -0.29 -26.95
CA ALA A 87 -12.67 -1.21 -27.85
C ALA A 87 -11.34 -0.64 -28.33
N LEU A 88 -11.30 0.66 -28.65
CA LEU A 88 -10.09 1.35 -29.11
C LEU A 88 -9.04 1.49 -27.99
N LEU A 89 -9.50 1.79 -26.78
CA LEU A 89 -8.66 1.92 -25.59
C LEU A 89 -8.33 0.56 -24.97
N ALA A 90 -8.83 -0.56 -25.50
CA ALA A 90 -8.64 -1.87 -24.87
C ALA A 90 -7.15 -2.27 -24.78
N GLU A 91 -6.36 -1.88 -25.78
CA GLU A 91 -4.94 -2.22 -25.86
C GLU A 91 -4.05 -1.12 -25.26
N SER A 92 -4.41 0.15 -25.45
CA SER A 92 -3.61 1.28 -24.96
C SER A 92 -3.98 1.72 -23.54
N GLU A 93 -5.25 1.76 -23.18
CA GLU A 93 -5.71 2.25 -21.86
C GLU A 93 -6.76 1.30 -21.28
N PRO A 94 -6.39 0.05 -20.94
CA PRO A 94 -7.32 -1.03 -20.59
C PRO A 94 -8.23 -0.65 -19.42
N GLN A 95 -7.72 0.14 -18.48
CA GLN A 95 -8.49 0.62 -17.33
C GLN A 95 -9.56 1.63 -17.73
N GLN A 96 -9.29 2.55 -18.67
CA GLN A 96 -10.32 3.46 -19.18
C GLN A 96 -11.36 2.72 -20.03
N ALA A 97 -10.91 1.71 -20.78
CA ALA A 97 -11.80 0.81 -21.48
C ALA A 97 -12.73 0.04 -20.51
N GLU A 98 -12.22 -0.43 -19.38
CA GLU A 98 -13.01 -1.09 -18.35
C GLU A 98 -14.03 -0.14 -17.71
N ARG A 99 -13.65 1.10 -17.37
CA ARG A 99 -14.59 2.12 -16.86
C ARG A 99 -15.74 2.39 -17.83
N LEU A 100 -15.43 2.48 -19.11
CA LEU A 100 -16.42 2.67 -20.16
C LEU A 100 -17.31 1.42 -20.31
N ARG A 101 -16.78 0.22 -20.09
CA ARG A 101 -17.55 -1.03 -20.05
C ARG A 101 -18.46 -1.10 -18.83
N ASP A 102 -17.97 -0.77 -17.63
CA ASP A 102 -18.74 -0.77 -16.39
C ASP A 102 -19.88 0.26 -16.43
N ALA A 103 -19.60 1.48 -16.91
CA ALA A 103 -20.60 2.52 -17.09
C ALA A 103 -21.68 2.09 -18.10
N LEU A 104 -21.27 1.41 -19.17
CA LEU A 104 -22.15 0.89 -20.19
C LEU A 104 -22.99 -0.30 -19.68
N GLU A 105 -22.40 -1.20 -18.89
CA GLU A 105 -23.10 -2.28 -18.22
C GLU A 105 -24.12 -1.74 -17.21
N ARG A 106 -23.76 -0.70 -16.46
CA ARG A 106 -24.65 -0.01 -15.52
C ARG A 106 -25.82 0.70 -16.23
N THR A 107 -25.55 1.32 -17.38
CA THR A 107 -26.59 1.93 -18.22
C THR A 107 -27.59 0.87 -18.71
N ARG A 108 -27.08 -0.30 -19.12
CA ARG A 108 -27.91 -1.42 -19.59
C ARG A 108 -28.69 -2.09 -18.46
N SER A 109 -28.07 -2.31 -17.30
CA SER A 109 -28.70 -2.97 -16.15
C SER A 109 -29.79 -2.10 -15.51
N GLN A 110 -29.59 -0.78 -15.48
CA GLN A 110 -30.59 0.20 -15.02
C GLN A 110 -31.71 0.43 -16.06
N ARG A 111 -31.55 -0.10 -17.28
CA ARG A 111 -32.51 0.00 -18.40
C ARG A 111 -32.91 1.46 -18.70
N VAL A 112 -31.94 2.36 -18.69
CA VAL A 112 -32.15 3.81 -18.85
C VAL A 112 -32.89 4.13 -20.16
N THR A 113 -32.50 3.47 -21.25
CA THR A 113 -33.16 3.59 -22.57
C THR A 113 -34.62 3.15 -22.51
N THR A 114 -34.93 1.99 -21.92
CA THR A 114 -36.31 1.52 -21.74
C THR A 114 -37.15 2.46 -20.87
N ARG A 115 -36.56 3.03 -19.81
CA ARG A 115 -37.25 4.01 -18.95
C ARG A 115 -37.54 5.32 -19.68
N LEU A 116 -36.62 5.79 -20.54
CA LEU A 116 -36.85 6.96 -21.39
C LEU A 116 -37.96 6.73 -22.43
N GLU A 117 -38.11 5.50 -22.93
CA GLU A 117 -39.24 5.11 -23.80
C GLU A 117 -40.57 5.13 -23.06
N GLN A 118 -40.60 4.54 -21.86
CA GLN A 118 -41.79 4.53 -20.99
C GLN A 118 -42.19 5.95 -20.59
N LEU A 119 -41.22 6.80 -20.26
CA LEU A 119 -41.41 8.21 -19.99
C LEU A 119 -42.03 8.95 -21.20
N ALA A 120 -41.49 8.73 -22.40
CA ALA A 120 -42.04 9.33 -23.61
C ALA A 120 -43.47 8.86 -23.93
N ALA A 121 -43.79 7.58 -23.67
CA ALA A 121 -45.14 7.03 -23.81
C ALA A 121 -46.11 7.61 -22.77
N ALA A 122 -45.71 7.65 -21.48
CA ALA A 122 -46.50 8.24 -20.40
C ALA A 122 -46.81 9.72 -20.65
N LEU A 123 -45.86 10.48 -21.23
CA LEU A 123 -46.09 11.88 -21.63
C LEU A 123 -47.07 12.02 -22.79
N ARG A 124 -47.03 11.11 -23.79
CA ARG A 124 -48.01 11.09 -24.91
C ARG A 124 -49.42 10.72 -24.45
N GLU A 125 -49.52 9.83 -23.48
CA GLU A 125 -50.78 9.34 -22.90
C GLU A 125 -51.28 10.20 -21.73
N ALA A 126 -50.60 11.30 -21.41
CA ALA A 126 -50.91 12.21 -20.31
C ALA A 126 -50.93 11.56 -18.90
N ARG A 127 -50.13 10.50 -18.70
CA ARG A 127 -49.92 9.81 -17.41
C ARG A 127 -48.81 10.50 -16.59
N PHE A 128 -49.11 11.68 -16.05
CA PHE A 128 -48.10 12.55 -15.42
C PHE A 128 -47.43 11.98 -14.18
N SER A 129 -48.17 11.31 -13.31
CA SER A 129 -47.60 10.75 -12.07
C SER A 129 -46.62 9.60 -12.32
N GLU A 130 -46.74 8.92 -13.47
CA GLU A 130 -45.79 7.90 -13.90
C GLU A 130 -44.60 8.54 -14.61
N ALA A 131 -44.85 9.52 -15.50
CA ALA A 131 -43.79 10.30 -16.13
C ALA A 131 -42.88 11.00 -15.11
N GLU A 132 -43.41 11.56 -14.03
CA GLU A 132 -42.60 12.19 -12.97
C GLU A 132 -41.73 11.17 -12.21
N ARG A 133 -42.30 9.97 -11.92
CA ARG A 133 -41.57 8.88 -11.26
C ARG A 133 -40.45 8.33 -12.16
N ASP A 134 -40.75 8.12 -13.43
CA ASP A 134 -39.79 7.61 -14.42
C ASP A 134 -38.70 8.65 -14.70
N GLN A 135 -39.05 9.93 -14.78
CA GLN A 135 -38.07 11.02 -14.94
C GLN A 135 -37.14 11.13 -13.73
N ALA A 136 -37.66 11.05 -12.50
CA ALA A 136 -36.83 11.06 -11.29
C ALA A 136 -35.93 9.82 -11.19
N ALA A 137 -36.40 8.66 -11.65
CA ALA A 137 -35.60 7.44 -11.73
C ALA A 137 -34.47 7.58 -12.77
N VAL A 138 -34.77 8.06 -13.97
CA VAL A 138 -33.78 8.29 -15.04
C VAL A 138 -32.72 9.29 -14.60
N ILE A 139 -33.08 10.38 -13.90
CA ILE A 139 -32.10 11.35 -13.40
C ILE A 139 -31.14 10.67 -12.41
N ARG A 140 -31.65 9.90 -11.44
CA ARG A 140 -30.80 9.16 -10.49
C ARG A 140 -29.90 8.12 -11.17
N ASP A 141 -30.44 7.41 -12.17
CA ASP A 141 -29.66 6.44 -12.93
C ASP A 141 -28.52 7.13 -13.69
N LEU A 142 -28.82 8.24 -14.38
CA LEU A 142 -27.82 9.04 -15.11
C LEU A 142 -26.78 9.66 -14.17
N GLU A 143 -27.17 10.16 -13.00
CA GLU A 143 -26.24 10.63 -11.96
C GLU A 143 -25.32 9.50 -11.48
N SER A 144 -25.86 8.30 -11.26
CA SER A 144 -25.09 7.12 -10.89
C SER A 144 -24.10 6.67 -11.96
N ILE A 145 -24.47 6.77 -13.25
CA ILE A 145 -23.59 6.46 -14.38
C ILE A 145 -22.49 7.52 -14.50
N LEU A 146 -22.86 8.80 -14.34
CA LEU A 146 -21.91 9.90 -14.31
C LEU A 146 -20.95 9.76 -13.13
N GLU A 147 -21.36 9.24 -11.97
CA GLU A 147 -20.46 8.97 -10.86
C GLU A 147 -19.41 7.91 -11.21
N VAL A 148 -19.79 6.81 -11.86
CA VAL A 148 -18.84 5.78 -12.34
C VAL A 148 -17.86 6.35 -13.37
N LEU A 149 -18.33 7.25 -14.24
CA LEU A 149 -17.52 7.87 -15.28
C LEU A 149 -16.66 9.04 -14.78
N ALA A 150 -17.14 9.81 -13.80
CA ALA A 150 -16.60 11.10 -13.41
C ALA A 150 -15.89 11.11 -12.06
N ASN A 151 -15.96 10.05 -11.25
CA ASN A 151 -15.40 10.06 -9.89
C ASN A 151 -14.14 9.18 -9.74
N PRO A 152 -12.97 9.61 -10.25
CA PRO A 152 -11.70 8.95 -10.00
C PRO A 152 -11.30 8.98 -8.52
N ALA A 153 -11.85 9.88 -7.70
CA ALA A 153 -11.55 9.96 -6.27
C ALA A 153 -11.98 8.71 -5.51
N ASN A 154 -13.14 8.11 -5.83
CA ASN A 154 -13.61 6.88 -5.17
C ASN A 154 -12.69 5.70 -5.46
N ARG A 155 -12.22 5.52 -6.70
CA ARG A 155 -11.29 4.44 -7.06
C ARG A 155 -9.88 4.65 -6.50
N MET A 156 -9.39 5.89 -6.51
CA MET A 156 -8.13 6.25 -5.84
C MET A 156 -8.14 5.90 -4.35
N GLU A 157 -9.25 6.18 -3.66
CA GLU A 157 -9.44 5.79 -2.26
C GLU A 157 -9.56 4.27 -2.07
N GLU A 158 -10.30 3.58 -2.96
CA GLU A 158 -10.42 2.12 -2.93
C GLU A 158 -9.05 1.43 -3.11
N ARG A 159 -8.25 1.87 -4.09
CA ARG A 159 -6.89 1.37 -4.31
C ARG A 159 -5.99 1.65 -3.12
N ARG A 160 -6.05 2.86 -2.54
CA ARG A 160 -5.33 3.22 -1.32
C ARG A 160 -5.67 2.30 -0.16
N ARG A 161 -6.95 2.02 0.05
CA ARG A 161 -7.42 1.09 1.10
C ARG A 161 -6.93 -0.33 0.83
N GLU A 162 -6.92 -0.77 -0.43
CA GLU A 162 -6.41 -2.09 -0.81
C GLU A 162 -4.90 -2.21 -0.56
N ARG A 163 -4.10 -1.20 -0.91
CA ARG A 163 -2.67 -1.16 -0.59
C ARG A 163 -2.43 -1.24 0.92
N GLU A 164 -3.16 -0.43 1.71
CA GLU A 164 -3.05 -0.43 3.17
C GLU A 164 -3.43 -1.78 3.78
N ARG A 165 -4.49 -2.42 3.24
CA ARG A 165 -4.90 -3.77 3.62
C ARG A 165 -3.80 -4.79 3.33
N LEU A 166 -3.26 -4.84 2.11
CA LEU A 166 -2.19 -5.76 1.72
C LEU A 166 -0.90 -5.51 2.53
N GLU A 167 -0.56 -4.25 2.84
CA GLU A 167 0.58 -3.92 3.70
C GLU A 167 0.38 -4.41 5.14
N ALA A 168 -0.84 -4.32 5.66
CA ALA A 168 -1.20 -4.89 6.95
C ALA A 168 -1.08 -6.42 6.94
N ARG A 169 -1.59 -7.09 5.89
CA ARG A 169 -1.44 -8.55 5.73
C ARG A 169 0.01 -8.99 5.66
N ARG A 170 0.82 -8.34 4.82
CA ARG A 170 2.26 -8.63 4.69
C ARG A 170 2.98 -8.50 6.03
N ARG A 171 2.69 -7.44 6.81
CA ARG A 171 3.28 -7.27 8.16
C ARG A 171 2.86 -8.39 9.11
N ALA A 172 1.59 -8.79 9.10
CA ALA A 172 1.11 -9.89 9.93
C ALA A 172 1.75 -11.24 9.56
N VAL A 173 1.84 -11.57 8.26
CA VAL A 173 2.55 -12.77 7.79
C VAL A 173 4.03 -12.72 8.16
N ARG A 174 4.67 -11.55 8.05
CA ARG A 174 6.08 -11.37 8.41
C ARG A 174 6.33 -11.64 9.90
N GLN A 175 5.45 -11.13 10.77
CA GLN A 175 5.52 -11.42 12.19
C GLN A 175 5.43 -12.93 12.47
N ILE A 176 4.49 -13.63 11.82
CA ILE A 176 4.34 -15.08 11.95
C ILE A 176 5.59 -15.81 11.43
N PHE A 177 6.20 -15.34 10.33
CA PHE A 177 7.45 -15.88 9.81
C PHE A 177 8.60 -15.73 10.80
N ASP A 178 8.77 -14.55 11.40
CA ASP A 178 9.84 -14.28 12.35
C ASP A 178 9.66 -15.11 13.64
N GLU A 179 8.43 -15.21 14.17
CA GLU A 179 8.08 -16.09 15.30
C GLU A 179 8.36 -17.57 14.99
N GLN A 180 8.00 -18.03 13.79
CA GLN A 180 8.25 -19.41 13.37
C GLN A 180 9.76 -19.71 13.27
N ASN A 181 10.54 -18.76 12.76
CA ASN A 181 11.99 -18.92 12.66
C ASN A 181 12.64 -18.94 14.05
N GLU A 182 12.15 -18.11 14.99
CA GLU A 182 12.56 -18.16 16.39
C GLU A 182 12.27 -19.53 17.02
N HIS A 183 11.08 -20.10 16.80
CA HIS A 183 10.74 -21.44 17.29
C HIS A 183 11.66 -22.53 16.70
N ARG A 184 12.01 -22.44 15.42
CA ARG A 184 12.95 -23.38 14.78
C ARG A 184 14.34 -23.28 15.41
N LEU A 185 14.86 -22.07 15.62
CA LEU A 185 16.15 -21.85 16.27
C LEU A 185 16.15 -22.34 17.72
N SER A 186 15.09 -22.03 18.47
CA SER A 186 14.90 -22.51 19.84
C SER A 186 14.83 -24.05 19.91
N ALA A 187 14.15 -24.70 18.97
CA ALA A 187 14.11 -26.16 18.87
C ALA A 187 15.47 -26.78 18.50
N GLN A 188 16.29 -26.10 17.69
CA GLN A 188 17.68 -26.51 17.42
C GLN A 188 18.52 -26.47 18.70
N LEU A 189 18.51 -25.34 19.41
CA LEU A 189 19.24 -25.18 20.68
C LEU A 189 18.75 -26.17 21.76
N GLY A 190 17.44 -26.42 21.83
CA GLY A 190 16.85 -27.40 22.75
C GLY A 190 17.36 -28.82 22.49
N ARG A 191 17.51 -29.23 21.23
CA ARG A 191 18.09 -30.55 20.89
C ARG A 191 19.54 -30.68 21.33
N GLU A 192 20.35 -29.65 21.13
CA GLU A 192 21.74 -29.63 21.59
C GLU A 192 21.80 -29.75 23.12
N ALA A 193 20.93 -29.03 23.85
CA ALA A 193 20.81 -29.15 25.30
C ALA A 193 20.39 -30.57 25.75
N LEU A 194 19.49 -31.24 25.02
CA LEU A 194 19.11 -32.63 25.31
C LEU A 194 20.27 -33.62 25.10
N GLN A 195 21.03 -33.46 24.01
CA GLN A 195 22.23 -34.28 23.76
C GLN A 195 23.27 -34.11 24.87
N GLN A 196 23.49 -32.87 25.31
CA GLN A 196 24.37 -32.60 26.45
C GLN A 196 23.84 -33.23 27.73
N ALA A 197 22.53 -33.16 27.99
CA ALA A 197 21.92 -33.80 29.15
C ALA A 197 22.11 -35.33 29.14
N GLU A 198 22.03 -35.99 27.97
CA GLU A 198 22.32 -37.41 27.83
C GLU A 198 23.78 -37.76 28.12
N GLN A 199 24.73 -36.92 27.67
CA GLN A 199 26.15 -37.09 27.99
C GLN A 199 26.41 -36.97 29.49
N LEU A 200 25.82 -35.97 30.17
CA LEU A 200 25.93 -35.81 31.62
C LEU A 200 25.27 -36.98 32.37
N ALA A 201 24.16 -37.51 31.86
CA ALA A 201 23.50 -38.70 32.42
C ALA A 201 24.42 -39.92 32.40
N ALA A 202 25.07 -40.18 31.25
CA ALA A 202 26.00 -41.29 31.11
C ALA A 202 27.23 -41.14 32.02
N LEU A 203 27.71 -39.91 32.24
CA LEU A 203 28.78 -39.64 33.21
C LEU A 203 28.32 -39.90 34.65
N ALA A 204 27.13 -39.44 35.03
CA ALA A 204 26.55 -39.68 36.35
C ALA A 204 26.36 -41.19 36.62
N GLU A 205 25.86 -41.95 35.65
CA GLU A 205 25.74 -43.41 35.74
C GLU A 205 27.11 -44.08 35.94
N ARG A 206 28.13 -43.69 35.16
CA ARG A 206 29.50 -44.21 35.33
C ARG A 206 30.06 -43.92 36.73
N LEU A 207 29.86 -42.71 37.25
CA LEU A 207 30.29 -42.35 38.61
C LEU A 207 29.53 -43.16 39.67
N SER A 208 28.23 -43.40 39.48
CA SER A 208 27.42 -44.24 40.38
C SER A 208 27.93 -45.69 40.42
N GLU A 209 28.39 -46.22 39.29
CA GLU A 209 29.01 -47.55 39.22
C GLU A 209 30.35 -47.58 39.97
N LEU A 210 31.16 -46.52 39.84
CA LEU A 210 32.42 -46.39 40.59
C LEU A 210 32.18 -46.31 42.09
N VAL A 211 31.15 -45.56 42.53
CA VAL A 211 30.72 -45.52 43.93
C VAL A 211 30.36 -46.92 44.42
N ALA A 212 29.52 -47.65 43.68
CA ALA A 212 29.09 -48.99 44.08
C ALA A 212 30.28 -49.96 44.21
N ARG A 213 31.22 -49.92 43.26
CA ARG A 213 32.44 -50.74 43.30
C ARG A 213 33.37 -50.35 44.45
N GLN A 214 33.49 -49.06 44.75
CA GLN A 214 34.28 -48.56 45.87
C GLN A 214 33.69 -49.01 47.22
N GLU A 215 32.36 -48.92 47.38
CA GLU A 215 31.68 -49.41 48.58
C GLU A 215 31.80 -50.93 48.73
N GLU A 216 31.72 -51.67 47.64
CA GLU A 216 31.92 -53.12 47.63
C GLU A 216 33.34 -53.46 48.07
N LEU A 217 34.35 -52.80 47.48
CA LEU A 217 35.75 -53.00 47.83
C LEU A 217 36.02 -52.69 49.30
N ARG A 218 35.38 -51.66 49.86
CA ARG A 218 35.47 -51.32 51.29
C ARG A 218 34.93 -52.42 52.21
N ARG A 219 33.87 -53.13 51.78
CA ARG A 219 33.22 -54.22 52.53
C ARG A 219 33.95 -55.55 52.38
N GLN A 220 34.76 -55.73 51.33
CA GLN A 220 35.52 -56.95 51.08
C GLN A 220 36.69 -57.10 52.07
N VAL A 221 36.93 -58.35 52.49
CA VAL A 221 38.08 -58.75 53.31
C VAL A 221 38.81 -59.87 52.55
N GLY A 222 40.10 -59.71 52.29
CA GLY A 222 40.87 -60.60 51.42
C GLY A 222 42.36 -60.29 51.41
N ASP A 223 43.10 -60.84 50.43
CA ASP A 223 44.54 -60.59 50.27
C ASP A 223 44.79 -59.08 50.01
N PRO A 224 45.61 -58.40 50.84
CA PRO A 224 45.95 -57.00 50.66
C PRO A 224 46.48 -56.64 49.27
N ARG A 225 47.18 -57.58 48.59
CA ARG A 225 47.72 -57.33 47.25
C ARG A 225 46.63 -57.29 46.18
N GLU A 226 45.63 -58.16 46.28
CA GLU A 226 44.49 -58.16 45.36
C GLU A 226 43.59 -56.94 45.57
N LEU A 227 43.36 -56.57 46.84
CA LEU A 227 42.60 -55.37 47.19
C LEU A 227 43.32 -54.09 46.73
N ALA A 228 44.66 -54.03 46.85
CA ALA A 228 45.46 -52.94 46.30
C ALA A 228 45.30 -52.82 44.77
N ALA A 229 45.33 -53.94 44.04
CA ALA A 229 45.18 -53.94 42.59
C ALA A 229 43.79 -53.45 42.16
N ARG A 230 42.73 -53.91 42.84
CA ARG A 230 41.34 -53.42 42.60
C ARG A 230 41.18 -51.94 42.96
N GLN A 231 41.82 -51.48 44.04
CA GLN A 231 41.80 -50.07 44.42
C GLN A 231 42.52 -49.18 43.40
N ALA A 232 43.62 -49.65 42.82
CA ALA A 232 44.35 -48.96 41.76
C ALA A 232 43.56 -48.92 40.44
N ASP A 233 42.88 -50.00 40.06
CA ASP A 233 41.97 -50.01 38.90
C ASP A 233 40.82 -49.00 39.09
N LEU A 234 40.19 -48.97 40.26
CA LEU A 234 39.16 -47.97 40.57
C LEU A 234 39.70 -46.55 40.51
N GLN A 235 40.90 -46.30 41.02
CA GLN A 235 41.55 -45.00 40.94
C GLN A 235 41.76 -44.58 39.48
N GLN A 236 42.27 -45.46 38.63
CA GLN A 236 42.49 -45.17 37.23
C GLN A 236 41.17 -44.84 36.51
N ARG A 237 40.12 -45.66 36.69
CA ARG A 237 38.81 -45.42 36.07
C ARG A 237 38.16 -44.13 36.58
N THR A 238 38.41 -43.75 37.84
CA THR A 238 37.95 -42.48 38.41
C THR A 238 38.70 -41.29 37.80
N ALA A 239 40.01 -41.41 37.58
CA ALA A 239 40.80 -40.38 36.91
C ALA A 239 40.38 -40.21 35.43
N GLU A 240 40.07 -41.31 34.73
CA GLU A 240 39.51 -41.28 33.37
C GLU A 240 38.14 -40.58 33.33
N ALA A 241 37.28 -40.83 34.32
CA ALA A 241 36.00 -40.14 34.45
C ALA A 241 36.19 -38.63 34.70
N ALA A 242 37.16 -38.22 35.52
CA ALA A 242 37.50 -36.81 35.71
C ALA A 242 37.96 -36.14 34.41
N ALA A 243 38.81 -36.81 33.62
CA ALA A 243 39.23 -36.30 32.31
C ALA A 243 38.05 -36.13 31.34
N ALA A 244 37.12 -37.10 31.31
CA ALA A 244 35.90 -37.00 30.51
C ALA A 244 34.99 -35.84 30.96
N MET A 245 34.89 -35.59 32.27
CA MET A 245 34.15 -34.45 32.81
C MET A 245 34.82 -33.11 32.50
N ALA A 246 36.15 -33.04 32.48
CA ALA A 246 36.87 -31.83 32.08
C ALA A 246 36.57 -31.46 30.62
N ALA A 247 36.51 -32.46 29.73
CA ALA A 247 36.09 -32.26 28.34
C ALA A 247 34.62 -31.82 28.26
N ALA A 248 33.72 -32.45 29.03
CA ALA A 248 32.31 -32.05 29.07
C ALA A 248 32.12 -30.62 29.58
N ALA A 249 32.90 -30.17 30.58
CA ALA A 249 32.89 -28.79 31.06
C ALA A 249 33.37 -27.80 30.01
N GLN A 250 34.35 -28.16 29.18
CA GLN A 250 34.79 -27.30 28.08
C GLN A 250 33.77 -27.16 26.96
N ALA A 251 32.92 -28.17 26.77
CA ALA A 251 31.83 -28.17 25.79
C ALA A 251 30.59 -27.38 26.26
N GLN A 252 30.54 -26.92 27.51
CA GLN A 252 29.46 -26.07 28.00
C GLN A 252 29.67 -24.61 27.58
N GLU A 253 28.68 -24.03 26.90
CA GLU A 253 28.68 -22.62 26.51
C GLU A 253 28.22 -21.69 27.65
N ASP A 254 27.31 -22.16 28.52
CA ASP A 254 26.86 -21.40 29.67
C ASP A 254 27.90 -21.44 30.81
N ASP A 255 28.33 -20.27 31.28
CA ASP A 255 29.36 -20.15 32.33
C ASP A 255 28.92 -20.78 33.66
N GLY A 256 27.62 -20.72 33.98
CA GLY A 256 27.05 -21.35 35.17
C GLY A 256 27.09 -22.87 35.09
N ALA A 257 26.66 -23.42 33.96
CA ALA A 257 26.74 -24.84 33.64
C ALA A 257 28.18 -25.35 33.65
N ARG A 258 29.09 -24.61 33.02
CA ARG A 258 30.52 -24.90 32.97
C ARG A 258 31.12 -24.97 34.37
N SER A 259 30.79 -24.00 35.23
CA SER A 259 31.23 -23.97 36.63
C SER A 259 30.69 -25.15 37.44
N ALA A 260 29.42 -25.53 37.21
CA ALA A 260 28.81 -26.68 37.88
C ALA A 260 29.49 -28.01 37.52
N VAL A 261 29.74 -28.25 36.22
CA VAL A 261 30.43 -29.46 35.74
C VAL A 261 31.90 -29.45 36.18
N ALA A 262 32.59 -28.31 36.15
CA ALA A 262 33.96 -28.18 36.64
C ALA A 262 34.07 -28.44 38.15
N SER A 263 33.08 -28.02 38.93
CA SER A 263 33.05 -28.32 40.37
C SER A 263 32.83 -29.80 40.65
N ALA A 264 31.98 -30.46 39.87
CA ALA A 264 31.79 -31.91 39.94
C ALA A 264 33.09 -32.64 39.54
N GLU A 265 33.82 -32.12 38.56
CA GLU A 265 35.09 -32.65 38.09
C GLU A 265 36.19 -32.59 39.16
N GLN A 266 36.25 -31.49 39.91
CA GLN A 266 37.13 -31.34 41.07
C GLN A 266 36.82 -32.38 42.17
N ASP A 267 35.54 -32.61 42.46
CA ASP A 267 35.11 -33.64 43.41
C ASP A 267 35.60 -35.05 42.95
N VAL A 268 35.52 -35.37 41.65
CA VAL A 268 36.01 -36.66 41.12
C VAL A 268 37.54 -36.77 41.16
N ARG A 269 38.29 -35.69 40.90
CA ARG A 269 39.75 -35.69 41.07
C ARG A 269 40.16 -35.96 42.52
N ALA A 270 39.51 -35.30 43.48
CA ALA A 270 39.75 -35.51 44.90
C ALA A 270 39.48 -36.97 45.32
N ALA A 271 38.42 -37.57 44.76
CA ALA A 271 38.13 -38.99 44.96
C ALA A 271 39.24 -39.90 44.40
N ALA A 272 39.72 -39.64 43.18
CA ALA A 272 40.82 -40.41 42.58
C ALA A 272 42.11 -40.34 43.43
N GLU A 273 42.45 -39.16 43.96
CA GLU A 273 43.59 -38.99 44.86
C GLU A 273 43.42 -39.76 46.19
N ALA A 274 42.22 -39.73 46.76
CA ALA A 274 41.91 -40.50 47.97
C ALA A 274 41.99 -42.01 47.71
N MET A 275 41.52 -42.49 46.56
CA MET A 275 41.67 -43.88 46.13
C MET A 275 43.14 -44.27 45.91
N GLN A 276 43.97 -43.37 45.39
CA GLN A 276 45.41 -43.59 45.26
C GLN A 276 46.05 -43.81 46.63
N ARG A 277 45.77 -42.93 47.60
CA ARG A 277 46.25 -43.09 48.98
C ARG A 277 45.76 -44.39 49.61
N ALA A 278 44.51 -44.80 49.33
CA ALA A 278 43.99 -46.08 49.77
C ALA A 278 44.78 -47.28 49.17
N ALA A 279 45.12 -47.22 47.88
CA ALA A 279 45.91 -48.25 47.21
C ALA A 279 47.33 -48.37 47.81
N GLU A 280 47.99 -47.23 48.04
CA GLU A 280 49.31 -47.17 48.69
C GLU A 280 49.28 -47.77 50.11
N LYS A 281 48.23 -47.48 50.88
CA LYS A 281 48.05 -48.05 52.23
C LYS A 281 47.80 -49.57 52.20
N TYR A 282 47.05 -50.09 51.21
CA TYR A 282 46.93 -51.54 51.01
C TYR A 282 48.28 -52.18 50.68
N GLN A 283 49.09 -51.57 49.79
CA GLN A 283 50.42 -52.08 49.44
C GLN A 283 51.40 -52.06 50.62
N ALA A 284 51.30 -51.05 51.49
CA ALA A 284 52.10 -50.93 52.69
C ALA A 284 51.63 -51.84 53.85
N GLY A 285 50.55 -52.62 53.67
CA GLY A 285 50.02 -53.52 54.70
C GLY A 285 49.47 -52.78 55.92
N ARG A 286 48.99 -51.54 55.76
CA ARG A 286 48.38 -50.76 56.85
C ARG A 286 47.07 -51.40 57.34
N PRO A 287 46.66 -51.15 58.60
CA PRO A 287 45.38 -51.63 59.12
C PRO A 287 44.21 -51.21 58.23
N VAL A 288 43.23 -52.11 58.05
CA VAL A 288 42.02 -51.87 57.22
C VAL A 288 41.31 -50.57 57.61
N ALA A 289 41.30 -50.20 58.90
CA ALA A 289 40.72 -48.94 59.38
C ALA A 289 41.37 -47.68 58.76
N GLU A 290 42.69 -47.68 58.54
CA GLU A 290 43.40 -46.55 57.91
C GLU A 290 43.15 -46.46 56.41
N VAL A 291 42.86 -47.59 55.77
CA VAL A 291 42.49 -47.66 54.35
C VAL A 291 41.06 -47.17 54.18
N GLN A 292 40.13 -47.66 54.98
CA GLN A 292 38.73 -47.23 54.97
C GLN A 292 38.57 -45.73 55.28
N ALA A 293 39.51 -45.14 56.04
CA ALA A 293 39.54 -43.71 56.30
C ALA A 293 39.81 -42.87 55.03
N GLU A 294 40.48 -43.42 54.01
CA GLU A 294 40.67 -42.77 52.69
C GLU A 294 39.53 -43.11 51.72
N GLN A 295 38.97 -44.32 51.81
CA GLN A 295 37.89 -44.77 50.94
C GLN A 295 36.57 -44.01 51.19
N ARG A 296 36.25 -43.66 52.46
CA ARG A 296 35.03 -42.93 52.81
C ARG A 296 34.95 -41.51 52.22
N PRO A 297 35.98 -40.66 52.30
CA PRO A 297 36.03 -39.40 51.57
C PRO A 297 35.83 -39.57 50.07
N ALA A 298 36.50 -40.56 49.45
CA ALA A 298 36.35 -40.82 48.02
C ALA A 298 34.90 -41.15 47.63
N GLU A 299 34.22 -41.99 48.40
CA GLU A 299 32.79 -42.26 48.22
C GLU A 299 31.95 -40.98 48.34
N ALA A 300 32.20 -40.16 49.37
CA ALA A 300 31.45 -38.92 49.60
C ALA A 300 31.63 -37.88 48.50
N ASP A 301 32.85 -37.76 47.97
CA ASP A 301 33.20 -36.89 46.85
C ASP A 301 32.50 -37.34 45.55
N LEU A 302 32.55 -38.63 45.23
CA LEU A 302 31.83 -39.18 44.09
C LEU A 302 30.31 -39.00 44.20
N HIS A 303 29.73 -39.23 45.39
CA HIS A 303 28.32 -38.96 45.65
C HIS A 303 27.95 -37.49 45.46
N ARG A 304 28.83 -36.54 45.79
CA ARG A 304 28.62 -35.11 45.49
C ARG A 304 28.66 -34.85 43.99
N ALA A 305 29.64 -35.40 43.29
CA ALA A 305 29.77 -35.23 41.85
C ALA A 305 28.54 -35.75 41.09
N VAL A 306 28.04 -36.94 41.44
CA VAL A 306 26.81 -37.52 40.87
C VAL A 306 25.62 -36.56 41.04
N ARG A 307 25.37 -36.07 42.27
CA ARG A 307 24.25 -35.14 42.53
C ARG A 307 24.34 -33.86 41.71
N ARG A 308 25.54 -33.28 41.56
CA ARG A 308 25.73 -32.06 40.75
C ARG A 308 25.44 -32.32 39.27
N LEU A 309 25.90 -33.46 38.73
CA LEU A 309 25.65 -33.84 37.34
C LEU A 309 24.15 -34.09 37.09
N GLU A 310 23.48 -34.81 37.99
CA GLU A 310 22.03 -35.05 37.92
C GLU A 310 21.22 -33.74 37.98
N GLU A 311 21.62 -32.80 38.84
CA GLU A 311 20.97 -31.49 38.91
C GLU A 311 21.15 -30.70 37.60
N GLN A 312 22.36 -30.70 37.04
CA GLN A 312 22.64 -30.00 35.79
C GLN A 312 21.92 -30.63 34.60
N GLN A 313 21.91 -31.95 34.51
CA GLN A 313 21.11 -32.71 33.54
C GLN A 313 19.62 -32.33 33.63
N ARG A 314 19.07 -32.26 34.85
CA ARG A 314 17.66 -31.91 35.05
C ARG A 314 17.35 -30.49 34.56
N ARG A 315 18.24 -29.53 34.81
CA ARG A 315 18.09 -28.15 34.33
C ARG A 315 18.06 -28.08 32.80
N LEU A 316 18.99 -28.77 32.13
CA LEU A 316 19.04 -28.81 30.65
C LEU A 316 17.78 -29.45 30.05
N ARG A 317 17.27 -30.52 30.66
CA ARG A 317 16.01 -31.16 30.22
C ARG A 317 14.79 -30.27 30.44
N GLU A 318 14.75 -29.52 31.53
CA GLU A 318 13.65 -28.61 31.82
C GLU A 318 13.64 -27.38 30.89
N SER A 319 14.81 -26.85 30.53
CA SER A 319 14.93 -25.76 29.56
C SER A 319 14.58 -26.19 28.13
N ALA A 320 14.81 -27.46 27.80
CA ALA A 320 14.56 -28.04 26.48
C ALA A 320 13.25 -28.84 26.40
N ASP A 321 12.26 -28.52 27.23
CA ASP A 321 10.99 -29.28 27.29
C ASP A 321 10.23 -29.22 25.94
N PRO A 322 10.10 -30.35 25.22
CA PRO A 322 9.44 -30.39 23.91
C PRO A 322 7.96 -30.04 24.00
N ARG A 323 7.32 -30.19 25.16
CA ARG A 323 5.91 -29.82 25.35
C ARG A 323 5.71 -28.31 25.29
N ARG A 324 6.61 -27.54 25.89
CA ARG A 324 6.57 -26.08 25.83
C ARG A 324 6.79 -25.59 24.40
N ALA A 325 7.76 -26.19 23.69
CA ALA A 325 8.00 -25.89 22.29
C ALA A 325 6.77 -26.21 21.41
N ALA A 326 6.12 -27.35 21.62
CA ALA A 326 4.89 -27.72 20.92
C ALA A 326 3.73 -26.74 21.20
N GLU A 327 3.59 -26.27 22.45
CA GLU A 327 2.58 -25.26 22.81
C GLU A 327 2.83 -23.92 22.12
N SER A 328 4.07 -23.43 22.11
CA SER A 328 4.44 -22.22 21.37
C SER A 328 4.16 -22.36 19.87
N GLN A 329 4.53 -23.49 19.27
CA GLN A 329 4.28 -23.82 17.88
C GLN A 329 2.76 -23.83 17.55
N ARG A 330 1.90 -24.32 18.44
CA ARG A 330 0.43 -24.26 18.31
C ARG A 330 -0.10 -22.83 18.39
N GLY A 331 0.50 -21.97 19.21
CA GLY A 331 0.13 -20.55 19.30
C GLY A 331 0.31 -19.85 17.96
N THR A 332 1.47 -20.00 17.34
CA THR A 332 1.81 -19.40 16.04
C THR A 332 0.97 -20.02 14.91
N GLN A 333 0.73 -21.32 14.95
CA GLN A 333 -0.17 -22.03 14.03
C GLN A 333 -1.60 -21.47 14.05
N ARG A 334 -2.17 -21.19 15.22
CA ARG A 334 -3.52 -20.60 15.33
C ARG A 334 -3.56 -19.21 14.72
N ARG A 335 -2.56 -18.37 14.98
CA ARG A 335 -2.43 -17.04 14.36
C ARG A 335 -2.40 -17.12 12.83
N ALA A 336 -1.64 -18.08 12.28
CA ALA A 336 -1.60 -18.31 10.82
C ALA A 336 -2.97 -18.73 10.25
N GLN A 337 -3.70 -19.62 10.93
CA GLN A 337 -5.03 -20.06 10.49
C GLN A 337 -6.09 -18.97 10.62
N ASP A 338 -6.07 -18.18 11.68
CA ASP A 338 -7.00 -17.08 11.86
C ASP A 338 -6.77 -16.00 10.79
N LEU A 339 -5.50 -15.64 10.53
CA LEU A 339 -5.15 -14.73 9.43
C LEU A 339 -5.54 -15.28 8.06
N HIS A 340 -5.34 -16.59 7.81
CA HIS A 340 -5.79 -17.23 6.58
C HIS A 340 -7.31 -17.10 6.38
N ARG A 341 -8.12 -17.32 7.42
CA ARG A 341 -9.58 -17.15 7.35
C ARG A 341 -9.98 -15.71 7.03
N GLU A 342 -9.26 -14.74 7.56
CA GLU A 342 -9.49 -13.33 7.26
C GLU A 342 -9.10 -12.95 5.82
N MET A 343 -8.12 -13.65 5.22
CA MET A 343 -7.66 -13.43 3.84
C MET A 343 -8.45 -14.25 2.80
N ALA A 344 -9.17 -15.29 3.21
CA ALA A 344 -9.94 -16.16 2.32
C ALA A 344 -11.44 -16.17 2.68
N PRO A 345 -12.17 -15.04 2.50
CA PRO A 345 -13.61 -15.02 2.74
C PRO A 345 -14.37 -15.91 1.73
N PRO A 346 -15.51 -16.52 2.11
CA PRO A 346 -16.17 -17.57 1.31
C PRO A 346 -16.79 -17.14 -0.04
N GLU A 347 -16.95 -15.84 -0.29
CA GLU A 347 -17.67 -15.29 -1.45
C GLU A 347 -16.78 -14.56 -2.46
N GLU A 348 -15.49 -14.37 -2.16
CA GLU A 348 -14.55 -13.62 -3.02
C GLU A 348 -13.39 -14.50 -3.50
N ARG A 349 -12.68 -14.04 -4.55
CA ARG A 349 -11.42 -14.68 -4.96
C ARG A 349 -10.44 -14.58 -3.78
N PRO A 350 -9.76 -15.67 -3.40
CA PRO A 350 -8.83 -15.64 -2.27
C PRO A 350 -7.75 -14.59 -2.50
N GLU A 351 -7.45 -13.81 -1.45
CA GLU A 351 -6.42 -12.78 -1.49
C GLU A 351 -5.05 -13.40 -1.81
N PRO A 352 -4.16 -12.72 -2.56
CA PRO A 352 -2.80 -13.19 -2.81
C PRO A 352 -2.09 -13.57 -1.50
N GLY A 353 -1.34 -14.68 -1.50
CA GLY A 353 -0.68 -15.20 -0.29
C GLY A 353 -1.58 -15.97 0.68
N ALA A 354 -2.91 -15.93 0.53
CA ALA A 354 -3.80 -16.66 1.44
C ALA A 354 -3.59 -18.18 1.38
N ALA A 355 -3.42 -18.75 0.18
CA ALA A 355 -3.27 -20.19 0.01
C ALA A 355 -1.94 -20.73 0.58
N PRO A 356 -0.75 -20.13 0.31
CA PRO A 356 0.48 -20.51 0.99
C PRO A 356 0.40 -20.34 2.51
N LEU A 357 -0.23 -19.27 3.02
CA LEU A 357 -0.43 -19.08 4.46
C LEU A 357 -1.26 -20.21 5.09
N GLY A 358 -2.30 -20.68 4.40
CA GLY A 358 -3.08 -21.84 4.84
C GLY A 358 -2.24 -23.11 4.95
N ARG A 359 -1.44 -23.41 3.93
CA ARG A 359 -0.50 -24.55 3.95
C ARG A 359 0.53 -24.42 5.08
N ALA A 360 1.08 -23.21 5.28
CA ALA A 360 1.99 -22.94 6.38
C ALA A 360 1.37 -23.28 7.74
N GLY A 361 0.09 -22.91 7.95
CA GLY A 361 -0.65 -23.29 9.15
C GLY A 361 -0.77 -24.81 9.35
N GLU A 362 -0.97 -25.58 8.29
CA GLU A 362 -0.99 -27.06 8.34
C GLU A 362 0.40 -27.62 8.65
N SER A 363 1.46 -27.09 8.03
CA SER A 363 2.85 -27.47 8.25
C SER A 363 3.27 -27.19 9.71
N MET A 364 2.88 -26.04 10.27
CA MET A 364 3.08 -25.74 11.69
C MET A 364 2.31 -26.68 12.62
N GLN A 365 1.09 -27.10 12.23
CA GLN A 365 0.33 -28.08 13.00
C GLN A 365 1.05 -29.44 13.03
N ARG A 366 1.54 -29.92 11.86
CA ARG A 366 2.35 -31.13 11.78
C ARG A 366 3.61 -31.03 12.63
N ALA A 367 4.28 -29.88 12.62
CA ALA A 367 5.45 -29.64 13.46
C ALA A 367 5.12 -29.75 14.96
N ALA A 368 4.04 -29.11 15.41
CA ALA A 368 3.60 -29.18 16.80
C ALA A 368 3.27 -30.60 17.27
N ASP A 369 2.56 -31.36 16.43
CA ASP A 369 2.18 -32.73 16.78
C ASP A 369 3.40 -33.66 16.84
N ARG A 370 4.34 -33.53 15.90
CA ARG A 370 5.62 -34.27 15.91
C ARG A 370 6.48 -33.92 17.14
N MET A 371 6.53 -32.67 17.57
CA MET A 371 7.20 -32.28 18.83
C MET A 371 6.51 -32.92 20.04
N GLY A 372 5.17 -32.92 20.08
CA GLY A 372 4.41 -33.55 21.16
C GLY A 372 4.61 -35.07 21.26
N GLU A 373 4.92 -35.72 20.12
CA GLU A 373 5.25 -37.15 20.02
C GLU A 373 6.72 -37.47 20.35
N GLY A 374 7.58 -36.47 20.58
CA GLY A 374 9.02 -36.67 20.76
C GLY A 374 9.75 -37.05 19.46
N ARG A 375 9.28 -36.56 18.31
CA ARG A 375 9.90 -36.74 16.98
C ARG A 375 10.48 -35.42 16.49
N GLU A 376 11.55 -34.96 17.15
CA GLU A 376 12.10 -33.61 16.95
C GLU A 376 12.70 -33.42 15.54
N GLN A 377 13.29 -34.47 14.96
CA GLN A 377 13.83 -34.42 13.59
C GLN A 377 12.73 -34.26 12.54
N ASP A 378 11.64 -35.00 12.66
CA ASP A 378 10.49 -34.86 11.75
C ASP A 378 9.83 -33.49 11.94
N ALA A 379 9.80 -32.96 13.16
CA ALA A 379 9.25 -31.64 13.44
C ALA A 379 10.03 -30.54 12.71
N GLU A 380 11.36 -30.61 12.67
CA GLU A 380 12.21 -29.63 11.98
C GLU A 380 11.88 -29.53 10.48
N GLY A 381 11.69 -30.67 9.81
CA GLY A 381 11.29 -30.66 8.39
C GLY A 381 9.96 -29.93 8.16
N ALA A 382 8.97 -30.17 9.02
CA ALA A 382 7.69 -29.48 8.96
C ALA A 382 7.79 -27.97 9.31
N GLN A 383 8.72 -27.58 10.19
CA GLN A 383 9.00 -26.17 10.46
C GLN A 383 9.64 -25.46 9.25
N GLN A 384 10.53 -26.13 8.53
CA GLN A 384 11.14 -25.59 7.31
C GLN A 384 10.13 -25.47 6.16
N GLU A 385 9.26 -26.47 5.98
CA GLU A 385 8.11 -26.39 5.07
C GLU A 385 7.25 -25.16 5.38
N ALA A 386 6.88 -24.96 6.66
CA ALA A 386 6.10 -23.80 7.09
C ALA A 386 6.79 -22.47 6.77
N LEU A 387 8.10 -22.35 7.00
CA LEU A 387 8.86 -21.14 6.67
C LEU A 387 8.89 -20.88 5.16
N SER A 388 9.06 -21.93 4.35
CA SER A 388 9.03 -21.80 2.88
C SER A 388 7.66 -21.33 2.39
N GLU A 389 6.58 -21.84 2.96
CA GLU A 389 5.20 -21.47 2.60
C GLU A 389 4.84 -20.05 3.06
N LEU A 390 5.33 -19.62 4.22
CA LEU A 390 5.22 -18.23 4.67
C LEU A 390 6.02 -17.29 3.77
N GLN A 391 7.22 -17.67 3.33
CA GLN A 391 7.99 -16.88 2.38
C GLN A 391 7.23 -16.73 1.05
N GLN A 392 6.68 -17.83 0.53
CA GLN A 392 5.82 -17.76 -0.66
C GLN A 392 4.62 -16.83 -0.45
N SER A 393 3.97 -16.88 0.71
CA SER A 393 2.89 -15.93 1.04
C SER A 393 3.36 -14.48 1.04
N LEU A 394 4.55 -14.20 1.55
CA LEU A 394 5.14 -12.85 1.52
C LEU A 394 5.43 -12.40 0.09
N ASP A 395 5.99 -13.29 -0.74
CA ASP A 395 6.34 -12.99 -2.13
C ASP A 395 5.08 -12.66 -2.96
N GLU A 396 4.01 -13.46 -2.82
CA GLU A 396 2.71 -13.22 -3.48
C GLU A 396 2.08 -11.89 -3.03
N LEU A 397 2.16 -11.55 -1.74
CA LEU A 397 1.67 -10.27 -1.20
C LEU A 397 2.50 -9.09 -1.70
N GLU A 398 3.82 -9.25 -1.84
CA GLU A 398 4.70 -8.22 -2.37
C GLU A 398 4.45 -7.97 -3.86
N GLU A 399 4.18 -9.02 -4.63
CA GLU A 399 3.80 -8.89 -6.03
C GLU A 399 2.46 -8.16 -6.17
N ALA A 400 1.45 -8.54 -5.40
CA ALA A 400 0.17 -7.84 -5.36
C ALA A 400 0.33 -6.37 -4.94
N LEU A 401 1.18 -6.07 -3.96
CA LEU A 401 1.49 -4.70 -3.56
C LEU A 401 2.18 -3.89 -4.66
N ARG A 402 3.11 -4.50 -5.41
CA ARG A 402 3.73 -3.85 -6.57
C ARG A 402 2.68 -3.51 -7.62
N GLN A 403 1.80 -4.45 -7.93
CA GLN A 403 0.71 -4.26 -8.87
C GLN A 403 -0.22 -3.12 -8.44
N VAL A 404 -0.73 -3.15 -7.20
CA VAL A 404 -1.65 -2.11 -6.69
C VAL A 404 -0.99 -0.73 -6.69
N ARG A 405 0.30 -0.62 -6.34
CA ARG A 405 1.04 0.66 -6.41
C ARG A 405 1.16 1.19 -7.84
N GLN A 406 1.41 0.32 -8.80
CA GLN A 406 1.47 0.70 -10.22
C GLN A 406 0.09 1.17 -10.71
N GLU A 407 -0.98 0.47 -10.30
CA GLU A 407 -2.35 0.85 -10.62
C GLU A 407 -2.74 2.21 -9.99
N GLU A 408 -2.40 2.45 -8.72
CA GLU A 408 -2.59 3.74 -8.03
C GLU A 408 -1.88 4.89 -8.76
N GLN A 409 -0.62 4.67 -9.15
CA GLN A 409 0.17 5.66 -9.88
C GLN A 409 -0.47 5.97 -11.23
N GLU A 410 -0.85 4.96 -11.99
CA GLU A 410 -1.49 5.12 -13.29
C GLU A 410 -2.83 5.85 -13.19
N GLU A 411 -3.64 5.53 -12.17
CA GLU A 411 -4.91 6.20 -11.94
C GLU A 411 -4.73 7.68 -11.57
N THR A 412 -3.72 7.98 -10.75
CA THR A 412 -3.32 9.36 -10.41
C THR A 412 -2.89 10.13 -11.65
N LEU A 413 -2.00 9.54 -12.46
CA LEU A 413 -1.49 10.16 -13.69
C LEU A 413 -2.62 10.42 -14.69
N SER A 414 -3.54 9.46 -14.86
CA SER A 414 -4.71 9.62 -15.72
C SER A 414 -5.64 10.75 -15.25
N ALA A 415 -5.88 10.85 -13.94
CA ALA A 415 -6.70 11.92 -13.36
C ALA A 415 -6.06 13.30 -13.56
N ILE A 416 -4.74 13.40 -13.39
CA ILE A 416 -3.99 14.64 -13.62
C ILE A 416 -4.00 15.01 -15.10
N GLU A 417 -3.70 14.07 -15.99
CA GLU A 417 -3.66 14.29 -17.44
C GLU A 417 -4.99 14.78 -17.98
N SER A 418 -6.11 14.13 -17.60
CA SER A 418 -7.44 14.54 -18.03
C SER A 418 -7.75 15.98 -17.62
N ARG A 419 -7.36 16.38 -16.41
CA ARG A 419 -7.57 17.74 -15.91
C ARG A 419 -6.66 18.74 -16.60
N LEU A 420 -5.37 18.44 -16.75
CA LEU A 420 -4.41 19.30 -17.44
C LEU A 420 -4.77 19.51 -18.91
N ARG A 421 -5.28 18.49 -19.62
CA ARG A 421 -5.82 18.67 -20.99
C ARG A 421 -7.00 19.63 -21.01
N GLY A 422 -7.87 19.55 -20.01
CA GLY A 422 -8.99 20.47 -19.85
C GLY A 422 -8.54 21.91 -19.61
N VAL A 423 -7.57 22.11 -18.72
CA VAL A 423 -6.96 23.44 -18.47
C VAL A 423 -6.33 23.96 -19.75
N LEU A 424 -5.48 23.16 -20.40
CA LEU A 424 -4.78 23.55 -21.63
C LEU A 424 -5.76 23.99 -22.74
N ALA A 425 -6.81 23.22 -23.01
CA ALA A 425 -7.79 23.55 -24.05
C ALA A 425 -8.53 24.87 -23.75
N ARG A 426 -8.79 25.17 -22.47
CA ARG A 426 -9.42 26.44 -22.06
C ARG A 426 -8.46 27.61 -22.21
N GLU A 427 -7.21 27.45 -21.77
CA GLU A 427 -6.17 28.49 -21.90
C GLU A 427 -5.89 28.82 -23.38
N GLU A 428 -5.81 27.81 -24.25
CA GLU A 428 -5.65 28.03 -25.70
C GLU A 428 -6.85 28.80 -26.29
N SER A 429 -8.07 28.46 -25.90
CA SER A 429 -9.29 29.17 -26.32
C SER A 429 -9.32 30.63 -25.83
N VAL A 430 -8.92 30.87 -24.57
CA VAL A 430 -8.80 32.22 -24.01
C VAL A 430 -7.75 33.02 -24.78
N GLN A 431 -6.59 32.41 -25.05
CA GLN A 431 -5.50 33.05 -25.77
C GLN A 431 -5.88 33.42 -27.21
N GLU A 432 -6.60 32.54 -27.92
CA GLU A 432 -7.16 32.84 -29.24
C GLU A 432 -8.18 33.97 -29.19
N ALA A 433 -9.07 33.97 -28.19
CA ALA A 433 -10.08 35.03 -28.01
C ALA A 433 -9.42 36.40 -27.76
N LEU A 434 -8.39 36.47 -26.92
CA LEU A 434 -7.65 37.72 -26.66
C LEU A 434 -6.89 38.20 -27.90
N LYS A 435 -6.25 37.28 -28.64
CA LYS A 435 -5.58 37.61 -29.92
C LYS A 435 -6.57 38.17 -30.95
N ALA A 436 -7.78 37.63 -31.02
CA ALA A 436 -8.83 38.11 -31.92
C ALA A 436 -9.37 39.50 -31.54
N LEU A 437 -9.37 39.87 -30.26
CA LEU A 437 -9.78 41.20 -29.78
C LEU A 437 -8.74 42.28 -30.06
N GLY A 438 -7.47 41.91 -30.24
CA GLY A 438 -6.37 42.83 -30.54
C GLY A 438 -6.07 43.82 -29.40
N PRO A 439 -5.06 44.70 -29.55
CA PRO A 439 -4.63 45.64 -28.50
C PRO A 439 -5.53 46.91 -28.39
N ALA A 440 -6.62 46.98 -29.15
CA ALA A 440 -7.53 48.13 -29.08
C ALA A 440 -8.21 48.14 -27.70
N GLY A 441 -8.08 49.23 -26.94
CA GLY A 441 -8.66 49.31 -25.59
C GLY A 441 -10.19 49.44 -25.60
N ALA A 442 -10.81 49.15 -24.46
CA ALA A 442 -12.28 49.14 -24.22
C ALA A 442 -13.11 50.33 -24.75
N ARG A 443 -12.48 51.46 -25.10
CA ARG A 443 -13.16 52.66 -25.64
C ARG A 443 -13.60 52.53 -27.11
N GLN A 444 -13.17 51.49 -27.82
CA GLN A 444 -13.50 51.27 -29.24
C GLN A 444 -14.21 49.95 -29.51
N TRP A 445 -14.50 49.15 -28.48
CA TRP A 445 -15.11 47.85 -28.65
C TRP A 445 -16.62 47.93 -28.89
N THR A 446 -17.07 47.04 -29.75
CA THR A 446 -18.48 46.73 -29.94
C THR A 446 -18.99 45.91 -28.75
N ARG A 447 -20.32 45.92 -28.54
CA ARG A 447 -20.95 45.10 -27.51
C ARG A 447 -20.64 43.60 -27.65
N ALA A 448 -20.41 43.12 -28.88
CA ALA A 448 -20.03 41.73 -29.14
C ALA A 448 -18.61 41.40 -28.66
N GLU A 449 -17.68 42.35 -28.78
CA GLU A 449 -16.29 42.21 -28.30
C GLU A 449 -16.22 42.26 -26.77
N GLU A 450 -17.00 43.15 -26.14
CA GLU A 450 -17.16 43.16 -24.67
C GLU A 450 -17.68 41.82 -24.13
N LEU A 451 -18.68 41.22 -24.80
CA LEU A 451 -19.22 39.93 -24.41
C LEU A 451 -18.19 38.80 -24.60
N ARG A 452 -17.42 38.81 -25.69
CA ARG A 452 -16.34 37.84 -25.91
C ARG A 452 -15.25 37.92 -24.84
N LEU A 453 -14.84 39.13 -24.42
CA LEU A 453 -13.89 39.27 -23.32
C LEU A 453 -14.46 38.73 -22.01
N ALA A 454 -15.73 39.02 -21.72
CA ALA A 454 -16.39 38.50 -20.53
C ALA A 454 -16.45 36.95 -20.53
N ASP A 455 -16.78 36.34 -21.67
CA ASP A 455 -16.78 34.88 -21.85
C ASP A 455 -15.37 34.29 -21.71
N ALA A 456 -14.35 34.97 -22.23
CA ALA A 456 -12.95 34.57 -22.05
C ALA A 456 -12.56 34.61 -20.56
N GLY A 457 -12.94 35.66 -19.82
CA GLY A 457 -12.71 35.76 -18.38
C GLY A 457 -13.39 34.65 -17.57
N VAL A 458 -14.64 34.29 -17.91
CA VAL A 458 -15.34 33.17 -17.28
C VAL A 458 -14.64 31.83 -17.59
N THR A 459 -14.19 31.65 -18.83
CA THR A 459 -13.48 30.43 -19.26
C THR A 459 -12.13 30.30 -18.55
N HIS A 460 -11.40 31.40 -18.45
CA HIS A 460 -10.14 31.51 -17.70
C HIS A 460 -10.31 31.18 -16.22
N GLY A 461 -11.34 31.74 -15.58
CA GLY A 461 -11.65 31.43 -14.18
C GLY A 461 -11.94 29.95 -13.92
N LYS A 462 -12.58 29.25 -14.88
CA LYS A 462 -12.77 27.80 -14.80
C LYS A 462 -11.45 27.03 -14.92
N ALA A 463 -10.56 27.46 -15.80
CA ALA A 463 -9.23 26.86 -15.95
C ALA A 463 -8.41 26.99 -14.66
N VAL A 464 -8.44 28.17 -14.01
CA VAL A 464 -7.81 28.39 -12.68
C VAL A 464 -8.33 27.39 -11.64
N GLY A 465 -9.65 27.24 -11.52
CA GLY A 465 -10.24 26.32 -10.53
C GLY A 465 -9.86 24.84 -10.79
N GLU A 466 -9.71 24.44 -12.05
CA GLU A 466 -9.24 23.10 -12.40
C GLU A 466 -7.74 22.90 -12.13
N ALA A 467 -6.91 23.90 -12.39
CA ALA A 467 -5.49 23.88 -12.04
C ALA A 467 -5.27 23.84 -10.52
N GLU A 468 -6.08 24.54 -9.73
CA GLU A 468 -6.07 24.44 -8.26
C GLU A 468 -6.44 23.03 -7.77
N ALA A 469 -7.36 22.36 -8.45
CA ALA A 469 -7.70 20.96 -8.14
C ALA A 469 -6.54 20.00 -8.47
N VAL A 470 -5.82 20.25 -9.57
CA VAL A 470 -4.61 19.46 -9.91
C VAL A 470 -3.51 19.65 -8.87
N LEU A 471 -3.26 20.89 -8.44
CA LEU A 471 -2.29 21.18 -7.39
C LEU A 471 -2.60 20.42 -6.10
N ARG A 472 -3.88 20.34 -5.73
CA ARG A 472 -4.32 19.61 -4.53
C ARG A 472 -4.00 18.12 -4.63
N ILE A 473 -4.34 17.48 -5.76
CA ILE A 473 -4.04 16.06 -6.00
C ILE A 473 -2.53 15.80 -5.89
N LEU A 474 -1.72 16.64 -6.53
CA LEU A 474 -0.26 16.52 -6.50
C LEU A 474 0.33 16.72 -5.10
N THR A 475 -0.26 17.60 -4.30
CA THR A 475 0.20 17.87 -2.92
C THR A 475 -0.19 16.74 -1.96
N GLU A 476 -1.40 16.18 -2.11
CA GLU A 476 -1.88 15.04 -1.32
C GLU A 476 -1.12 13.73 -1.62
N GLU A 477 -0.57 13.63 -2.83
CA GLU A 477 0.25 12.51 -3.27
C GLU A 477 1.67 12.56 -2.66
N GLY A 478 2.30 13.74 -2.66
CA GLY A 478 3.47 14.04 -1.83
C GLY A 478 4.82 13.39 -2.24
N THR A 479 4.85 12.56 -3.28
CA THR A 479 6.09 11.94 -3.76
C THR A 479 6.84 12.84 -4.73
N THR A 480 6.12 13.70 -5.45
CA THR A 480 6.66 14.62 -6.45
C THR A 480 6.94 15.99 -5.85
N VAL A 481 8.13 16.56 -6.11
CA VAL A 481 8.51 17.88 -5.55
C VAL A 481 8.35 18.99 -6.57
N ILE A 482 8.70 18.73 -7.84
CA ILE A 482 8.78 19.80 -8.84
C ILE A 482 7.41 20.20 -9.37
N ILE A 483 6.59 19.21 -9.75
CA ILE A 483 5.32 19.46 -10.43
C ILE A 483 4.36 20.32 -9.60
N PRO A 484 4.16 20.06 -8.28
CA PRO A 484 3.31 20.94 -7.46
C PRO A 484 3.75 22.40 -7.52
N GLU A 485 5.06 22.66 -7.41
CA GLU A 485 5.59 24.03 -7.47
C GLU A 485 5.36 24.67 -8.84
N LEU A 486 5.63 23.94 -9.93
CA LEU A 486 5.41 24.47 -11.29
C LEU A 486 3.94 24.78 -11.55
N ILE A 487 3.02 23.98 -11.02
CA ILE A 487 1.57 24.25 -11.11
C ILE A 487 1.22 25.48 -10.28
N ASP A 488 1.82 25.68 -9.09
CA ASP A 488 1.58 26.87 -8.27
C ASP A 488 2.09 28.15 -8.95
N ASP A 489 3.27 28.09 -9.58
CA ASP A 489 3.81 29.16 -10.42
C ASP A 489 2.86 29.50 -11.59
N ALA A 490 2.33 28.46 -12.26
CA ALA A 490 1.34 28.64 -13.32
C ALA A 490 0.06 29.30 -12.81
N LEU A 491 -0.43 28.89 -11.63
CA LEU A 491 -1.60 29.48 -11.00
C LEU A 491 -1.39 30.94 -10.65
N ALA A 492 -0.19 31.34 -10.22
CA ALA A 492 0.14 32.74 -10.00
C ALA A 492 0.03 33.56 -11.31
N ASP A 493 0.57 33.04 -12.42
CA ASP A 493 0.44 33.65 -13.75
C ASP A 493 -1.01 33.73 -14.22
N MET A 494 -1.78 32.65 -14.05
CA MET A 494 -3.19 32.63 -14.42
C MET A 494 -3.99 33.63 -13.59
N ARG A 495 -3.73 33.76 -12.28
CA ARG A 495 -4.41 34.77 -11.43
C ARG A 495 -4.08 36.19 -11.86
N GLU A 496 -2.83 36.45 -12.26
CA GLU A 496 -2.46 37.75 -12.82
C GLU A 496 -3.15 38.02 -14.16
N ALA A 497 -3.17 37.04 -15.05
CA ALA A 497 -3.90 37.13 -16.31
C ALA A 497 -5.39 37.43 -16.09
N ALA A 498 -6.02 36.83 -15.07
CA ALA A 498 -7.40 37.12 -14.69
C ALA A 498 -7.61 38.59 -14.30
N VAL A 499 -6.65 39.19 -13.56
CA VAL A 499 -6.69 40.63 -13.20
C VAL A 499 -6.58 41.52 -14.43
N LEU A 500 -5.74 41.15 -15.40
CA LEU A 500 -5.57 41.89 -16.65
C LEU A 500 -6.80 41.80 -17.55
N ILE A 501 -7.36 40.59 -17.73
CA ILE A 501 -8.60 40.35 -18.48
C ILE A 501 -9.77 41.16 -17.88
N ALA A 502 -9.84 41.28 -16.56
CA ALA A 502 -10.85 42.10 -15.87
C ALA A 502 -10.66 43.62 -16.05
N LYS A 503 -9.43 44.07 -16.39
CA LYS A 503 -9.06 45.47 -16.66
C LYS A 503 -9.14 45.83 -18.15
N PRO A 504 -10.02 45.15 -18.89
CA PRO A 504 -9.96 44.97 -20.35
C PRO A 504 -8.58 45.06 -21.04
N GLU A 505 -7.53 44.53 -20.41
CA GLU A 505 -6.19 44.50 -21.01
C GLU A 505 -6.04 43.20 -21.82
N THR A 506 -6.04 43.30 -23.14
CA THR A 506 -5.91 42.18 -24.09
C THR A 506 -4.52 42.13 -24.78
N GLY A 507 -3.63 43.06 -24.42
CA GLY A 507 -2.35 43.28 -25.09
C GLY A 507 -1.25 42.26 -24.79
N ALA A 508 -0.03 42.56 -25.24
CA ALA A 508 1.14 41.69 -25.10
C ALA A 508 1.40 41.17 -23.66
N PRO A 509 1.19 41.95 -22.57
CA PRO A 509 1.46 41.45 -21.22
C PRO A 509 0.62 40.23 -20.82
N VAL A 510 -0.71 40.27 -21.05
CA VAL A 510 -1.59 39.13 -20.70
C VAL A 510 -1.35 37.94 -21.62
N GLN A 511 -1.13 38.19 -22.92
CA GLN A 511 -0.88 37.11 -23.88
C GLN A 511 0.43 36.37 -23.58
N ALA A 512 1.46 37.09 -23.12
CA ALA A 512 2.73 36.47 -22.74
C ALA A 512 2.62 35.62 -21.46
N LEU A 513 1.78 36.00 -20.50
CA LEU A 513 1.51 35.15 -19.32
C LEU A 513 0.81 33.85 -19.73
N LEU A 514 -0.21 33.96 -20.59
CA LEU A 514 -0.97 32.79 -21.08
C LEU A 514 -0.11 31.87 -21.96
N ASP A 515 0.75 32.41 -22.84
CA ASP A 515 1.66 31.61 -23.65
C ASP A 515 2.65 30.80 -22.77
N ASP A 516 3.14 31.38 -21.67
CA ASP A 516 4.02 30.68 -20.71
C ASP A 516 3.29 29.55 -19.98
N VAL A 517 2.06 29.81 -19.51
CA VAL A 517 1.18 28.81 -18.88
C VAL A 517 0.89 27.67 -19.86
N ILE A 518 0.47 27.97 -21.09
CA ILE A 518 0.19 26.99 -22.15
C ILE A 518 1.42 26.14 -22.44
N ALA A 519 2.59 26.75 -22.57
CA ALA A 519 3.84 26.02 -22.81
C ALA A 519 4.18 25.08 -21.66
N LEU A 520 3.99 25.51 -20.41
CA LEU A 520 4.23 24.66 -19.23
C LEU A 520 3.25 23.48 -19.17
N LEU A 521 1.96 23.71 -19.41
CA LEU A 521 0.93 22.68 -19.44
C LEU A 521 1.23 21.60 -20.49
N LYS A 522 1.66 21.99 -21.71
CA LYS A 522 2.06 21.06 -22.78
C LYS A 522 3.23 20.17 -22.38
N GLU A 523 4.22 20.74 -21.69
CA GLU A 523 5.42 20.02 -21.28
C GLU A 523 5.14 19.04 -20.15
N MET A 524 4.32 19.43 -19.18
CA MET A 524 3.85 18.53 -18.13
C MET A 524 3.01 17.39 -18.69
N LEU A 525 2.07 17.68 -19.61
CA LEU A 525 1.29 16.66 -20.30
C LEU A 525 2.19 15.69 -21.06
N GLY A 526 3.16 16.19 -21.83
CA GLY A 526 4.10 15.34 -22.56
C GLY A 526 5.01 14.51 -21.64
N ALA A 527 5.28 14.95 -20.41
CA ALA A 527 6.02 14.16 -19.42
C ALA A 527 5.15 13.07 -18.78
N ILE A 528 3.88 13.38 -18.50
CA ILE A 528 2.90 12.43 -17.95
C ILE A 528 2.57 11.35 -18.98
N GLU A 529 2.27 11.72 -20.23
CA GLU A 529 1.98 10.77 -21.32
C GLU A 529 3.12 9.76 -21.49
N ARG A 530 4.38 10.23 -21.55
CA ARG A 530 5.56 9.35 -21.62
C ARG A 530 5.64 8.38 -20.44
N LYS A 531 5.34 8.85 -19.22
CA LYS A 531 5.37 7.98 -18.03
C LYS A 531 4.26 6.93 -18.06
N ARG A 532 3.07 7.28 -18.58
CA ARG A 532 1.98 6.33 -18.75
C ARG A 532 2.29 5.29 -19.82
N ASP A 533 2.88 5.70 -20.94
CA ASP A 533 3.37 4.79 -21.98
C ASP A 533 4.43 3.82 -21.41
N GLU A 534 5.36 4.30 -20.59
CA GLU A 534 6.35 3.48 -19.87
C GLU A 534 5.67 2.47 -18.93
N ASN A 535 4.68 2.92 -18.14
CA ASN A 535 3.92 2.05 -17.23
C ASN A 535 3.13 0.96 -17.97
N GLN A 536 2.67 1.23 -19.20
CA GLN A 536 1.94 0.27 -20.03
C GLN A 536 2.87 -0.69 -20.78
N ALA A 537 4.04 -0.23 -21.19
CA ALA A 537 5.01 -1.02 -21.95
C ALA A 537 5.83 -1.97 -21.08
N GLN A 538 5.82 -1.81 -19.76
CA GLN A 538 6.46 -2.72 -18.82
C GLN A 538 5.56 -3.92 -18.52
N PRO A 539 5.87 -5.14 -19.03
CA PRO A 539 5.26 -6.35 -18.50
C PRO A 539 5.62 -6.48 -17.01
N PRO A 540 4.79 -7.18 -16.21
CA PRO A 540 5.21 -7.66 -14.90
C PRO A 540 6.27 -8.74 -15.15
N ASP A 541 7.53 -8.35 -15.36
CA ASP A 541 8.60 -9.32 -15.61
C ASP A 541 9.50 -9.49 -14.38
N ASP A 542 9.77 -10.76 -14.15
CA ASP A 542 10.61 -11.33 -13.13
C ASP A 542 12.05 -10.81 -13.22
N GLY A 543 12.57 -10.34 -12.09
CA GLY A 543 14.00 -10.27 -11.87
C GLY A 543 14.64 -8.90 -12.09
N GLN A 544 14.73 -8.13 -11.01
CA GLN A 544 16.05 -7.81 -10.46
C GLN A 544 15.95 -7.45 -8.99
N GLN A 545 16.74 -8.17 -8.18
CA GLN A 545 17.12 -7.77 -6.84
C GLN A 545 17.54 -6.29 -6.85
N GLN A 546 16.74 -5.44 -6.20
CA GLN A 546 17.33 -4.33 -5.49
C GLN A 546 16.53 -3.99 -4.22
N ALA A 547 17.23 -4.24 -3.11
CA ALA A 547 17.06 -3.73 -1.77
C ALA A 547 15.79 -4.14 -1.01
N SER A 548 15.99 -5.12 -0.13
CA SER A 548 15.43 -5.13 1.21
C SER A 548 15.54 -3.72 1.83
N GLY A 549 14.40 -3.07 1.98
CA GLY A 549 14.24 -1.76 2.58
C GLY A 549 12.79 -1.36 2.34
N GLU A 550 12.13 -0.82 3.36
CA GLU A 550 10.80 -0.21 3.22
C GLU A 550 10.79 0.67 1.98
N GLN A 551 10.14 0.17 0.92
CA GLN A 551 10.05 0.87 -0.35
C GLN A 551 9.25 2.14 -0.10
N ALA A 552 9.96 3.26 0.01
CA ALA A 552 9.40 4.58 -0.11
C ALA A 552 8.57 4.63 -1.40
N ALA A 553 7.39 5.27 -1.32
CA ALA A 553 6.49 5.43 -2.46
C ALA A 553 7.26 5.95 -3.69
N GLN A 554 7.11 5.25 -4.83
CA GLN A 554 7.79 5.64 -6.06
C GLN A 554 7.26 6.99 -6.54
N PRO A 555 8.12 7.91 -6.99
CA PRO A 555 7.67 9.22 -7.48
C PRO A 555 6.77 9.09 -8.71
N LEU A 556 5.77 9.98 -8.84
CA LEU A 556 4.83 9.96 -9.98
C LEU A 556 5.54 10.03 -11.33
N LEU A 557 6.59 10.85 -11.42
CA LEU A 557 7.45 10.95 -12.59
C LEU A 557 8.90 10.58 -12.25
N PRO A 558 9.66 10.04 -13.22
CA PRO A 558 11.07 9.75 -13.01
C PRO A 558 11.87 11.03 -12.77
N ARG A 559 12.92 10.96 -11.95
CA ARG A 559 13.81 12.11 -11.64
C ARG A 559 14.36 12.79 -12.89
N SER A 560 14.58 12.06 -13.98
CA SER A 560 15.03 12.61 -15.26
C SER A 560 13.96 13.48 -15.95
N ALA A 561 12.67 13.18 -15.77
CA ALA A 561 11.57 14.03 -16.23
C ALA A 561 11.49 15.30 -15.38
N GLU A 562 11.58 15.16 -14.05
CA GLU A 562 11.64 16.29 -13.12
C GLU A 562 12.79 17.26 -13.46
N LEU A 563 14.02 16.77 -13.61
CA LEU A 563 15.18 17.59 -13.99
C LEU A 563 15.03 18.27 -15.36
N ARG A 564 14.37 17.61 -16.32
CA ARG A 564 14.07 18.22 -17.62
C ARG A 564 13.09 19.38 -17.47
N MET A 565 12.03 19.22 -16.66
CA MET A 565 11.09 20.30 -16.38
C MET A 565 11.77 21.48 -15.67
N LEU A 566 12.63 21.20 -14.69
CA LEU A 566 13.44 22.23 -14.02
C LEU A 566 14.30 23.02 -15.01
N ARG A 567 15.03 22.31 -15.88
CA ARG A 567 15.87 22.92 -16.91
C ARG A 567 15.05 23.79 -17.86
N LEU A 568 13.85 23.32 -18.25
CA LEU A 568 13.00 24.07 -19.16
C LEU A 568 12.47 25.36 -18.51
N SER A 569 12.08 25.30 -17.23
CA SER A 569 11.68 26.48 -16.47
C SER A 569 12.83 27.50 -16.35
N GLN A 570 14.06 27.03 -16.13
CA GLN A 570 15.26 27.90 -16.14
C GLN A 570 15.52 28.55 -17.51
N VAL A 571 15.38 27.79 -18.61
CA VAL A 571 15.53 28.33 -19.97
C VAL A 571 14.49 29.41 -20.26
N ARG A 572 13.23 29.19 -19.89
CA ARG A 572 12.16 30.19 -20.07
C ARG A 572 12.40 31.45 -19.26
N LEU A 573 12.79 31.28 -17.99
CA LEU A 573 13.14 32.42 -17.13
C LEU A 573 14.26 33.24 -17.76
N ARG A 574 15.31 32.60 -18.29
CA ARG A 574 16.40 33.28 -19.01
C ARG A 574 15.90 34.02 -20.25
N ASP A 575 15.08 33.37 -21.07
CA ASP A 575 14.60 33.96 -22.32
C ASP A 575 13.72 35.20 -22.04
N ARG A 576 12.85 35.12 -21.02
CA ARG A 576 12.03 36.25 -20.55
C ARG A 576 12.85 37.37 -19.92
N THR A 577 13.85 37.02 -19.12
CA THR A 577 14.83 37.98 -18.58
C THR A 577 15.52 38.73 -19.72
N THR A 578 15.93 38.01 -20.77
CA THR A 578 16.63 38.59 -21.93
C THR A 578 15.70 39.53 -22.71
N ALA A 579 14.45 39.13 -22.96
CA ALA A 579 13.46 39.98 -23.64
C ALA A 579 13.21 41.32 -22.91
N LEU A 580 13.34 41.35 -21.58
CA LEU A 580 13.15 42.55 -20.77
C LEU A 580 14.39 43.45 -20.70
N THR A 581 15.60 42.94 -21.00
CA THR A 581 16.83 43.75 -20.92
C THR A 581 16.87 44.92 -21.90
N GLU A 582 16.03 44.90 -22.93
CA GLU A 582 15.92 45.98 -23.93
C GLU A 582 14.85 47.04 -23.56
N THR A 583 14.14 46.89 -22.44
CA THR A 583 12.99 47.74 -22.07
C THR A 583 13.11 48.31 -20.65
N GLU A 584 13.35 49.62 -20.52
CA GLU A 584 13.42 50.32 -19.21
C GLU A 584 12.08 50.98 -18.83
N THR A 585 11.02 50.18 -18.69
CA THR A 585 9.71 50.68 -18.24
C THR A 585 9.42 50.25 -16.79
N PRO A 586 8.58 51.00 -16.04
CA PRO A 586 8.14 50.56 -14.71
C PRO A 586 7.49 49.17 -14.70
N ALA A 587 6.83 48.79 -15.80
CA ALA A 587 6.28 47.45 -16.00
C ALA A 587 7.39 46.39 -16.14
N ALA A 588 8.47 46.69 -16.88
CA ALA A 588 9.62 45.80 -17.00
C ALA A 588 10.36 45.62 -15.66
N VAL A 589 10.49 46.68 -14.85
CA VAL A 589 11.07 46.60 -13.50
C VAL A 589 10.25 45.69 -12.57
N ALA A 590 8.92 45.80 -12.61
CA ALA A 590 8.04 44.91 -11.86
C ALA A 590 8.17 43.45 -12.32
N GLU A 591 8.30 43.22 -13.63
CA GLU A 591 8.48 41.88 -14.19
C GLU A 591 9.84 41.27 -13.84
N PHE A 592 10.93 42.05 -13.82
CA PHE A 592 12.24 41.62 -13.31
C PHE A 592 12.18 41.18 -11.85
N GLY A 593 11.41 41.89 -11.02
CA GLY A 593 11.18 41.50 -9.62
C GLY A 593 10.59 40.08 -9.51
N ARG A 594 9.54 39.80 -10.30
CA ARG A 594 8.90 38.48 -10.36
C ARG A 594 9.84 37.38 -10.86
N LEU A 595 10.60 37.65 -11.93
CA LEU A 595 11.58 36.69 -12.44
C LEU A 595 12.68 36.40 -11.40
N SER A 596 13.09 37.39 -10.61
CA SER A 596 14.03 37.18 -9.51
C SER A 596 13.47 36.29 -8.40
N GLU A 597 12.18 36.44 -8.07
CA GLU A 597 11.52 35.58 -7.08
C GLU A 597 11.42 34.14 -7.59
N ARG A 598 11.02 33.94 -8.85
CA ARG A 598 11.02 32.62 -9.50
C ARG A 598 12.39 31.96 -9.55
N GLN A 599 13.43 32.73 -9.82
CA GLN A 599 14.79 32.21 -9.83
C GLN A 599 15.22 31.73 -8.44
N ARG A 600 14.80 32.42 -7.38
CA ARG A 600 15.03 31.99 -5.99
C ARG A 600 14.24 30.72 -5.68
N ALA A 601 12.96 30.66 -6.03
CA ALA A 601 12.13 29.47 -5.83
C ALA A 601 12.70 28.23 -6.54
N LEU A 602 13.14 28.36 -7.79
CA LEU A 602 13.79 27.27 -8.53
C LEU A 602 15.10 26.81 -7.88
N ALA A 603 15.89 27.73 -7.31
CA ALA A 603 17.12 27.39 -6.59
C ALA A 603 16.83 26.62 -5.29
N GLU A 604 15.83 27.05 -4.51
CA GLU A 604 15.38 26.36 -3.31
C GLU A 604 14.82 24.97 -3.62
N LEU A 605 14.06 24.85 -4.71
CA LEU A 605 13.52 23.58 -5.17
C LEU A 605 14.62 22.60 -5.62
N THR A 606 15.66 23.10 -6.29
CA THR A 606 16.84 22.30 -6.64
C THR A 606 17.53 21.75 -5.39
N ARG A 607 17.60 22.55 -4.32
CA ARG A 607 18.16 22.11 -3.03
C ARG A 607 17.28 21.05 -2.37
N ARG A 608 15.96 21.24 -2.34
CA ARG A 608 14.99 20.24 -1.81
C ARG A 608 15.10 18.89 -2.55
N MET A 609 15.30 18.91 -3.85
CA MET A 609 15.53 17.69 -4.64
C MET A 609 16.82 16.95 -4.25
N HIS A 610 17.89 17.70 -4.00
CA HIS A 610 19.17 17.12 -3.62
C HIS A 610 19.09 16.47 -2.24
N GLU A 611 18.47 17.14 -1.27
CA GLU A 611 18.27 16.64 0.10
C GLU A 611 17.39 15.36 0.17
N ARG A 612 16.51 15.14 -0.81
CA ARG A 612 15.68 13.91 -0.92
C ARG A 612 16.35 12.77 -1.70
N ALA A 613 17.47 13.06 -2.38
CA ALA A 613 18.20 12.07 -3.15
C ALA A 613 19.24 11.32 -2.30
N GLU A 614 19.65 11.92 -1.18
CA GLU A 614 20.41 11.30 -0.07
C GLU A 614 19.47 10.52 0.85
#